data_AF-A0A5P8FQ78-F1
#
_entry.id   AF-A0A5P8FQ78-F1
#
_cell.length_a   1.000
_cell.length_b   1.000
_cell.length_c   1.000
_cell.angle_alpha   90.00
_cell.angle_beta   90.00
_cell.angle_gamma   90.00
#
_symmetry.space_group_name_H-M   'P 1'
#
loop_
_entity.id
_entity.type
_entity.pdbx_description
1 polymer ?
#
loop_
_entity_poly.entity_id
_entity_poly.type
_entity_poly.pdbx_seq_one_letter_code
_entity_poly.pdbx_strand_id
1 'polypeptide(L)'
;MVSRVDPWSAMKVGFLLSVALGIAMVVMSAVLWSLMSAMGVFDSINSLASQIIGDGSGQTFDIMDFLGFGRVVSLSVVVAVVDVVLLTALATLGAFLYNIVASLVGGLHLTLTDD
;
A
#
# COMPACT_ATOMS: atom_id res chain seq x y z
N MET A 1 -9.31 -26.26 20.54
CA MET A 1 -10.46 -25.87 19.69
C MET A 1 -10.31 -24.40 19.32
N VAL A 2 -10.06 -24.04 18.06
CA VAL A 2 -10.23 -22.63 17.62
C VAL A 2 -11.44 -22.61 16.70
N SER A 3 -12.62 -22.57 17.32
CA SER A 3 -13.91 -22.61 16.62
C SER A 3 -14.41 -21.21 16.25
N ARG A 4 -13.72 -20.16 16.72
CA ARG A 4 -14.04 -18.76 16.45
C ARG A 4 -12.77 -17.95 16.32
N VAL A 5 -12.74 -17.07 15.33
CA VAL A 5 -11.75 -16.00 15.24
C VAL A 5 -12.40 -14.77 15.85
N ASP A 6 -11.87 -14.28 16.97
CA ASP A 6 -12.41 -13.07 17.58
C ASP A 6 -12.17 -11.86 16.66
N PRO A 7 -13.23 -11.18 16.20
CA PRO A 7 -13.09 -10.04 15.28
C PRO A 7 -12.20 -8.93 15.85
N TRP A 8 -12.20 -8.78 17.17
CA TRP A 8 -11.32 -7.85 17.88
C TRP A 8 -9.84 -8.22 17.78
N SER A 9 -9.52 -9.51 17.81
CA SER A 9 -8.14 -9.99 17.63
C SER A 9 -7.69 -9.82 16.18
N ALA A 10 -8.55 -10.19 15.22
CA ALA A 10 -8.29 -10.00 13.79
C ALA A 10 -8.12 -8.51 13.42
N MET A 11 -8.89 -7.61 14.02
CA MET A 11 -8.74 -6.17 13.83
C MET A 11 -7.36 -5.68 14.27
N LYS A 12 -6.85 -6.11 15.43
CA LYS A 12 -5.54 -5.70 15.94
C LYS A 12 -4.39 -6.21 15.09
N VAL A 13 -4.41 -7.50 14.75
CA VAL A 13 -3.37 -8.12 13.91
C VAL A 13 -3.41 -7.54 12.49
N GLY A 14 -4.62 -7.39 11.93
CA GLY A 14 -4.84 -6.75 10.63
C GLY A 14 -4.33 -5.31 10.60
N PHE A 15 -4.62 -4.53 11.64
CA PHE A 15 -4.11 -3.15 11.76
C PHE A 15 -2.58 -3.10 11.77
N LEU A 16 -1.91 -3.92 12.58
CA LEU A 16 -0.44 -3.94 12.66
C LEU A 16 0.19 -4.37 11.33
N LEU A 17 -0.33 -5.44 10.71
CA LEU A 17 0.12 -5.90 9.40
C LEU A 17 -0.05 -4.80 8.35
N SER A 18 -1.20 -4.14 8.39
CA SER A 18 -1.55 -3.12 7.43
C SER A 18 -0.68 -1.86 7.55
N VAL A 19 -0.35 -1.44 8.78
CA VAL A 19 0.63 -0.36 9.01
C VAL A 19 2.02 -0.75 8.49
N ALA A 20 2.45 -2.00 8.71
CA ALA A 20 3.74 -2.48 8.19
C ALA A 20 3.78 -2.44 6.65
N LEU A 21 2.70 -2.88 5.98
CA LEU A 21 2.56 -2.80 4.52
C LEU A 21 2.51 -1.36 4.03
N GLY A 22 1.79 -0.48 4.71
CA GLY A 22 1.74 0.95 4.39
C GLY A 22 3.13 1.60 4.45
N ILE A 23 3.90 1.34 5.50
CA ILE A 23 5.29 1.85 5.61
C ILE A 23 6.17 1.26 4.51
N ALA A 24 6.07 -0.05 4.25
CA ALA A 24 6.83 -0.70 3.19
C ALA A 24 6.53 -0.10 1.81
N MET A 25 5.26 0.21 1.52
CA MET A 25 4.84 0.88 0.29
C MET A 25 5.47 2.27 0.12
N VAL A 26 5.53 3.07 1.20
CA VAL A 26 6.18 4.39 1.16
C VAL A 26 7.68 4.25 0.89
N VAL A 27 8.36 3.35 1.61
CA VAL A 27 9.80 3.09 1.42
C VAL A 27 10.07 2.59 0.00
N MET A 28 9.28 1.63 -0.49
CA MET A 28 9.38 1.11 -1.85
C MET A 28 9.20 2.22 -2.90
N SER A 29 8.22 3.11 -2.71
CA SER A 29 8.00 4.26 -3.60
C SER A 29 9.20 5.21 -3.60
N ALA A 30 9.77 5.51 -2.43
CA ALA A 30 10.94 6.38 -2.29
C ALA A 30 12.18 5.77 -2.96
N VAL A 31 12.40 4.47 -2.78
CA VAL A 31 13.51 3.74 -3.42
C VAL A 31 13.33 3.74 -4.94
N LEU A 32 12.14 3.40 -5.45
CA LEU A 32 11.85 3.40 -6.88
C LEU A 32 12.10 4.78 -7.50
N TRP A 33 11.62 5.85 -6.85
CA TRP A 33 11.87 7.21 -7.28
C TRP A 33 13.37 7.53 -7.34
N SER A 34 14.10 7.15 -6.30
CA SER A 34 15.55 7.38 -6.21
C SER A 34 16.31 6.65 -7.31
N LEU A 35 15.90 5.42 -7.63
CA LEU A 35 16.47 4.65 -8.73
C LEU A 35 16.20 5.31 -10.09
N MET A 36 14.98 5.80 -10.34
CA MET A 36 14.64 6.53 -11.56
C MET A 36 15.46 7.82 -11.70
N SER A 37 15.62 8.55 -10.60
CA SER A 37 16.46 9.75 -10.57
C SER A 37 17.93 9.42 -10.83
N ALA A 38 18.47 8.37 -10.21
CA ALA A 38 19.86 7.95 -10.41
C ALA A 38 20.14 7.48 -11.85
N MET A 39 19.14 6.92 -12.53
CA MET A 39 19.20 6.53 -13.94
C MET A 39 19.02 7.70 -14.91
N GLY A 40 18.77 8.93 -14.42
CA GLY A 40 18.56 10.10 -15.28
C GLY A 40 17.24 10.06 -16.08
N VAL A 41 16.25 9.28 -15.62
CA VAL A 41 14.96 9.14 -16.33
C VAL A 41 14.24 10.48 -16.41
N PHE A 42 14.22 11.24 -15.32
CA PHE A 42 13.56 12.54 -15.26
C PHE A 42 14.26 13.58 -16.16
N ASP A 43 15.59 13.57 -16.22
CA ASP A 43 16.36 14.43 -17.13
C ASP A 43 16.06 14.12 -18.60
N SER A 44 15.94 12.83 -18.93
CA SER A 44 15.55 12.38 -20.27
C SER A 44 14.16 12.90 -20.66
N ILE A 45 13.20 12.85 -19.73
CA ILE A 45 11.85 13.38 -19.94
C ILE A 45 11.88 14.89 -20.15
N ASN A 46 12.60 15.63 -19.31
CA ASN A 46 12.73 17.09 -19.44
C ASN A 46 13.38 17.49 -20.78
N SER A 47 14.39 16.74 -21.24
CA SER A 47 15.03 16.95 -22.55
C SER A 47 14.08 16.69 -23.73
N LEU A 48 13.24 15.66 -23.66
CA LEU A 48 12.23 15.41 -24.68
C LEU A 48 11.14 16.50 -24.68
N ALA A 49 10.71 16.93 -23.50
CA ALA A 49 9.72 17.99 -23.35
C ALA A 49 10.22 19.32 -23.92
N SER A 50 11.47 19.70 -23.66
CA SER A 50 12.06 20.94 -24.18
C SER A 50 12.18 20.92 -25.71
N GLN A 51 12.51 19.77 -26.31
CA GLN A 51 12.55 19.59 -27.76
C GLN A 51 11.18 19.75 -28.43
N ILE A 52 10.10 19.30 -27.76
CA ILE A 52 8.73 19.34 -28.32
C ILE A 52 8.09 20.72 -28.09
N ILE A 53 8.25 21.30 -26.90
CA ILE A 53 7.61 22.57 -26.51
C ILE A 53 8.30 23.77 -27.18
N GLY A 54 9.61 23.67 -27.44
CA GLY A 54 10.39 24.71 -28.10
C GLY A 54 10.60 25.97 -27.24
N ASP A 55 11.71 26.66 -27.50
CA ASP A 55 12.19 27.86 -26.78
C ASP A 55 11.23 29.08 -26.84
N GLY A 56 10.09 28.97 -27.54
CA GLY A 56 9.22 30.10 -27.91
C GLY A 56 8.11 30.45 -26.92
N SER A 57 7.87 29.66 -25.87
CA SER A 57 6.73 29.86 -24.96
C SER A 57 7.09 30.53 -23.62
N GLY A 58 8.39 30.67 -23.30
CA GLY A 58 8.84 31.21 -22.02
C GLY A 58 8.44 30.39 -20.79
N GLN A 59 7.78 29.23 -20.96
CA GLN A 59 7.40 28.33 -19.88
C GLN A 59 8.44 27.23 -19.75
N THR A 60 9.20 27.26 -18.65
CA THR A 60 10.08 26.17 -18.27
C THR A 60 9.24 25.00 -17.76
N PHE A 61 9.16 23.92 -18.53
CA PHE A 61 8.57 22.67 -18.07
C PHE A 61 9.62 21.88 -17.29
N ASP A 62 9.35 21.60 -16.02
CA ASP A 62 10.15 20.69 -15.22
C ASP A 62 9.25 19.59 -14.63
N ILE A 63 9.52 18.33 -15.01
CA ILE A 63 8.82 17.17 -14.48
C ILE A 63 8.97 17.06 -12.95
N MET A 64 10.03 17.62 -12.35
CA MET A 64 10.25 17.62 -10.90
C MET A 64 9.22 18.45 -10.13
N ASP A 65 8.55 19.42 -10.76
CA ASP A 65 7.44 20.15 -10.12
C ASP A 65 6.23 19.25 -9.85
N PHE A 66 6.05 18.21 -10.66
CA PHE A 66 4.93 17.28 -10.55
C PHE A 66 5.32 15.96 -9.89
N LEU A 67 6.49 15.43 -10.24
CA LEU A 67 7.00 14.14 -9.80
C LEU A 67 8.22 14.28 -8.89
N GLY A 68 8.43 15.43 -8.26
CA GLY A 68 9.51 15.61 -7.30
C GLY A 68 9.41 14.66 -6.10
N PHE A 69 10.55 14.34 -5.49
CA PHE A 69 10.65 13.38 -4.39
C PHE A 69 9.64 13.62 -3.27
N GLY A 70 9.58 14.87 -2.78
CA GLY A 70 8.65 15.22 -1.70
C GLY A 70 7.19 15.01 -2.07
N ARG A 71 6.83 15.28 -3.33
CA ARG A 71 5.46 15.07 -3.85
C ARG A 71 5.13 13.59 -3.91
N VAL A 72 6.02 12.79 -4.49
CA VAL A 72 5.82 11.33 -4.61
C VAL A 72 5.72 10.68 -3.24
N VAL A 73 6.64 10.99 -2.31
CA VAL A 73 6.58 10.46 -0.94
C VAL A 73 5.30 10.91 -0.23
N SER A 74 4.89 12.18 -0.38
CA SER A 74 3.65 12.67 0.24
C SER A 74 2.40 11.95 -0.28
N LEU A 75 2.32 11.69 -1.59
CA LEU A 75 1.22 10.95 -2.20
C LEU A 75 1.23 9.49 -1.76
N SER A 76 2.41 8.85 -1.70
CA SER A 76 2.55 7.48 -1.19
C SER A 76 2.10 7.35 0.25
N VAL A 77 2.34 8.36 1.10
CA VAL A 77 1.84 8.37 2.49
C VAL A 77 0.31 8.40 2.52
N VAL A 78 -0.33 9.23 1.69
CA VAL A 78 -1.80 9.27 1.59
C VAL A 78 -2.36 7.92 1.14
N VAL A 79 -1.74 7.31 0.11
CA VAL A 79 -2.13 5.98 -0.38
C VAL A 79 -1.93 4.92 0.71
N ALA A 80 -0.82 4.97 1.45
CA ALA A 80 -0.56 4.06 2.56
C ALA A 80 -1.61 4.17 3.66
N VAL A 81 -2.07 5.38 4.01
CA VAL A 81 -3.14 5.56 5.00
C VAL A 81 -4.46 4.93 4.50
N VAL A 82 -4.78 5.10 3.22
CA VAL A 82 -5.96 4.47 2.62
C VAL A 82 -5.87 2.95 2.66
N ASP A 83 -4.72 2.40 2.26
CA ASP A 83 -4.45 0.96 2.34
C ASP A 83 -4.58 0.43 3.78
N VAL A 84 -4.08 1.23 4.75
CA VAL A 84 -4.19 0.90 6.18
C VAL A 84 -5.63 0.65 6.60
N VAL A 85 -6.51 1.57 6.20
CA VAL A 85 -7.93 1.51 6.52
C VAL A 85 -8.60 0.34 5.79
N LEU A 86 -8.31 0.16 4.50
CA LEU A 86 -8.92 -0.88 3.68
C LEU A 86 -8.58 -2.28 4.17
N LEU A 87 -7.30 -2.59 4.41
CA LEU A 87 -6.88 -3.92 4.87
C LEU A 87 -7.36 -4.20 6.29
N THR A 88 -7.40 -3.20 7.17
CA THR A 88 -7.98 -3.37 8.51
C THR A 88 -9.47 -3.70 8.45
N ALA A 89 -10.23 -3.02 7.58
CA ALA A 89 -11.64 -3.31 7.35
C ALA A 89 -11.83 -4.72 6.76
N LEU A 90 -11.02 -5.10 5.78
CA LEU A 90 -11.04 -6.44 5.18
C LEU A 90 -10.69 -7.54 6.19
N ALA A 91 -9.69 -7.32 7.06
CA ALA A 91 -9.35 -8.26 8.13
C ALA A 91 -10.52 -8.48 9.11
N THR A 92 -11.22 -7.39 9.45
CA THR A 92 -12.40 -7.44 10.30
C THR A 92 -13.54 -8.22 9.62
N LEU A 93 -13.84 -7.90 8.35
CA LEU A 93 -14.86 -8.60 7.56
C LEU A 93 -14.52 -10.08 7.37
N GLY A 94 -13.26 -10.41 7.10
CA GLY A 94 -12.77 -11.78 6.95
C GLY A 94 -13.00 -12.62 8.21
N ALA A 95 -12.78 -12.04 9.39
CA ALA A 95 -13.08 -12.70 10.67
C ALA A 95 -14.59 -12.95 10.85
N PHE A 96 -15.45 -11.98 10.51
CA PHE A 96 -16.90 -12.17 10.55
C PHE A 96 -17.38 -13.25 9.58
N LEU A 97 -16.91 -13.22 8.33
CA LEU A 97 -17.25 -14.23 7.33
C LEU A 97 -16.79 -15.63 7.74
N TYR A 98 -15.56 -15.75 8.25
CA TYR A 98 -15.04 -17.02 8.77
C TYR A 98 -15.93 -17.58 9.89
N ASN A 99 -16.33 -16.73 10.84
CA ASN A 99 -17.20 -17.13 11.94
C ASN A 99 -18.58 -17.63 11.46
N ILE A 100 -19.17 -16.98 10.44
CA ILE A 100 -20.44 -17.43 9.84
C ILE A 100 -20.26 -18.79 9.17
N VAL A 101 -19.25 -18.94 8.32
CA VAL A 101 -19.00 -20.20 7.59
C VAL A 101 -18.70 -21.35 8.57
N ALA A 102 -17.89 -21.10 9.60
CA ALA A 102 -17.58 -22.09 10.63
C ALA A 102 -18.82 -22.51 11.44
N SER A 103 -19.79 -21.61 11.63
CA SER A 103 -21.05 -21.96 12.31
C SER A 103 -21.99 -22.81 11.45
N LEU A 104 -21.91 -22.70 10.11
CA LEU A 104 -22.77 -23.42 9.17
C LEU A 104 -22.24 -24.81 8.79
N VAL A 105 -20.93 -24.96 8.64
CA VAL A 105 -20.30 -26.22 8.20
C VAL A 105 -19.98 -27.14 9.39
N GLY A 106 -20.10 -26.64 10.63
CA GLY A 106 -19.52 -27.28 11.80
C GLY A 106 -18.00 -27.10 11.73
N GLY A 107 -17.49 -26.05 12.39
CA GLY A 107 -16.10 -25.61 12.27
C GLY A 107 -15.06 -26.73 12.38
N LEU A 108 -13.83 -26.44 11.91
CA LEU A 108 -12.70 -27.38 11.84
C LEU A 108 -12.66 -28.33 13.06
N HIS A 109 -13.01 -29.59 12.83
CA HIS A 109 -12.83 -30.68 13.80
C HIS A 109 -11.33 -30.93 13.95
N LEU A 110 -10.66 -30.11 14.75
CA LEU A 110 -9.40 -30.52 15.35
C LEU A 110 -9.76 -31.56 16.43
N THR A 111 -9.77 -32.83 16.02
CA THR A 111 -9.58 -33.95 16.95
C THR A 111 -8.22 -33.74 17.58
N LEU A 112 -8.19 -33.07 18.72
CA LEU A 112 -7.07 -33.19 19.63
C LEU A 112 -7.09 -34.63 20.10
N THR A 113 -6.22 -35.46 19.53
CA THR A 113 -5.75 -36.64 20.24
C THR A 113 -5.06 -36.10 21.48
N ASP A 114 -5.73 -36.23 22.62
CA ASP A 114 -5.20 -35.94 23.95
C ASP A 114 -4.18 -37.04 24.29
N ASP A 115 -2.93 -36.65 24.52
CA ASP A 115 -1.93 -37.33 25.37
C ASP A 115 -0.93 -36.27 25.88
#